data_AF-A0A521MUR4-F1
#
_entry.id   AF-A0A521MUR4-F1
#
_cell.length_a   1.000
_cell.length_b   1.000
_cell.length_c   1.000
_cell.angle_alpha   90.00
_cell.angle_beta   90.00
_cell.angle_gamma   90.00
#
_symmetry.space_group_name_H-M   'P 1'
#
loop_
_entity.id
_entity.type
_entity.pdbx_description
1 polymer ?
#
loop_
_entity_poly.entity_id
_entity_poly.type
_entity_poly.pdbx_seq_one_letter_code
_entity_poly.pdbx_strand_id
1 'polypeptide(L)'
;MQPEPLPYVPAAPLRPAPAEADPVGTSLSTRVIGYVVAVVLGFLFGALGTVVHQISVSVFGLFDLPVGVIIALAATGLLLAGLRLVAPNRLAALLSGVALVGTVTLLALPSTGGSVLIPDSTLGMVWLIGATLVAVVVLAWPRLAGGARRV
;
A
#
# COMPACT_ATOMS: atom_id res chain seq x y z
N MET A 1 54.72 -19.25 -49.98
CA MET A 1 53.84 -18.06 -49.97
C MET A 1 53.61 -17.68 -48.53
N GLN A 2 54.20 -16.58 -48.05
CA GLN A 2 53.89 -16.06 -46.72
C GLN A 2 52.56 -15.29 -46.79
N PRO A 3 51.64 -15.46 -45.83
CA PRO A 3 50.41 -14.68 -45.80
C PRO A 3 50.73 -13.21 -45.54
N GLU A 4 50.13 -12.32 -46.34
CA GLU A 4 50.22 -10.87 -46.14
C GLU A 4 49.71 -10.49 -44.73
N PRO A 5 50.44 -9.64 -44.00
CA PRO A 5 49.97 -9.14 -42.70
C PRO A 5 48.78 -8.20 -42.91
N LEU A 6 47.68 -8.45 -42.20
CA LEU A 6 46.48 -7.63 -42.29
C LEU A 6 46.80 -6.16 -41.90
N PRO A 7 46.29 -5.17 -42.65
CA PRO A 7 46.50 -3.77 -42.33
C PRO A 7 45.94 -3.42 -40.96
N TYR A 8 46.75 -2.75 -40.15
CA TYR A 8 46.32 -2.21 -38.86
C TYR A 8 45.24 -1.15 -39.08
N VAL A 9 44.01 -1.45 -38.66
CA VAL A 9 42.92 -0.49 -38.59
C VAL A 9 42.91 0.10 -37.16
N PRO A 10 43.20 1.39 -36.98
CA PRO A 10 43.09 2.01 -35.66
C PRO A 10 41.65 1.90 -35.14
N ALA A 11 41.47 1.50 -33.88
CA ALA A 11 40.16 1.53 -33.27
C ALA A 11 39.60 2.96 -33.34
N ALA A 12 38.44 3.13 -33.97
CA ALA A 12 37.73 4.40 -33.97
C ALA A 12 37.54 4.85 -32.50
N PRO A 13 37.76 6.13 -32.17
CA PRO A 13 37.54 6.61 -30.81
C PRO A 13 36.10 6.27 -30.39
N LEU A 14 35.97 5.50 -29.31
CA LEU A 14 34.68 5.17 -28.74
C LEU A 14 33.96 6.47 -28.46
N ARG A 15 32.84 6.73 -29.16
CA ARG A 15 31.95 7.83 -28.76
C ARG A 15 31.66 7.66 -27.27
N PRO A 16 31.78 8.71 -26.46
CA PRO A 16 31.31 8.64 -25.08
C PRO A 16 29.86 8.17 -25.14
N ALA A 17 29.57 7.08 -24.43
CA ALA A 17 28.22 6.54 -24.37
C ALA A 17 27.28 7.69 -23.96
N PRO A 18 26.14 7.87 -24.64
CA PRO A 18 25.15 8.85 -24.20
C PRO A 18 24.87 8.62 -22.72
N ALA A 19 24.85 9.68 -21.91
CA ALA A 19 24.62 9.60 -20.47
C ALA A 19 23.45 8.66 -20.22
N GLU A 20 23.74 7.51 -19.59
CA GLU A 20 22.81 6.40 -19.45
C GLU A 20 21.58 6.92 -18.71
N ALA A 21 20.47 7.10 -19.43
CA ALA A 21 19.24 7.56 -18.84
C ALA A 21 18.85 6.57 -17.73
N ASP A 22 18.50 7.09 -16.54
CA ASP A 22 18.13 6.24 -15.42
C ASP A 22 17.14 5.16 -15.88
N PRO A 23 17.39 3.87 -15.56
CA PRO A 23 16.50 2.79 -15.95
C PRO A 23 15.05 3.13 -15.61
N VAL A 24 14.12 2.84 -16.52
CA VAL A 24 12.68 3.01 -16.26
C VAL A 24 12.32 2.16 -15.03
N GLY A 25 12.07 2.82 -13.90
CA GLY A 25 11.84 2.18 -12.59
C GLY A 25 12.78 2.62 -11.46
N THR A 26 13.87 3.32 -11.74
CA THR A 26 14.79 3.86 -10.72
C THR A 26 14.62 5.34 -10.43
N SER A 27 13.83 6.07 -11.23
CA SER A 27 13.64 7.50 -11.04
C SER A 27 12.99 7.83 -9.69
N LEU A 28 13.51 8.86 -9.01
CA LEU A 28 12.97 9.39 -7.76
C LEU A 28 11.49 9.79 -7.92
N SER A 29 11.14 10.36 -9.07
CA SER A 29 9.78 10.76 -9.41
C SER A 29 8.80 9.59 -9.36
N THR A 30 9.15 8.44 -9.92
CA THR A 30 8.32 7.22 -9.86
C THR A 30 8.09 6.76 -8.43
N ARG A 31 9.13 6.84 -7.57
CA ARG A 31 9.01 6.44 -6.15
C ARG A 31 8.08 7.38 -5.39
N VAL A 32 8.25 8.69 -5.58
CA VAL A 32 7.41 9.71 -4.92
C VAL A 32 5.96 9.54 -5.33
N ILE A 33 5.67 9.36 -6.63
CA ILE A 33 4.31 9.11 -7.12
C ILE A 33 3.74 7.85 -6.47
N GLY A 34 4.51 6.76 -6.38
CA GLY A 34 4.08 5.54 -5.70
C GLY A 34 3.71 5.75 -4.23
N TYR A 35 4.45 6.59 -3.50
CA TYR A 35 4.13 6.93 -2.11
C TYR A 35 2.89 7.80 -1.99
N VAL A 36 2.72 8.79 -2.86
CA VAL A 36 1.50 9.61 -2.91
C VAL A 36 0.28 8.74 -3.18
N VAL A 37 0.36 7.84 -4.16
CA VAL A 37 -0.73 6.89 -4.47
C VAL A 37 -1.04 6.02 -3.24
N ALA A 38 -0.02 5.51 -2.53
CA ALA A 38 -0.24 4.70 -1.34
C ALA A 38 -0.97 5.46 -0.22
N VAL A 39 -0.60 6.73 0.02
CA VAL A 39 -1.29 7.61 0.98
C VAL A 39 -2.74 7.83 0.55
N VAL A 40 -2.99 8.16 -0.72
CA VAL A 40 -4.34 8.36 -1.26
C VAL A 40 -5.19 7.11 -1.09
N LEU A 41 -4.65 5.92 -1.41
CA LEU A 41 -5.36 4.66 -1.20
C LEU A 41 -5.71 4.42 0.28
N GLY A 42 -4.78 4.71 1.19
CA GLY A 42 -5.03 4.61 2.63
C GLY A 42 -6.16 5.53 3.06
N PHE A 43 -6.11 6.80 2.64
CA PHE A 43 -7.18 7.77 2.88
C PHE A 43 -8.53 7.28 2.35
N LEU A 44 -8.59 6.84 1.09
CA LEU A 44 -9.83 6.39 0.44
C LEU A 44 -10.42 5.18 1.14
N PHE A 45 -9.62 4.18 1.49
CA PHE A 45 -10.10 2.99 2.19
C PHE A 45 -10.55 3.30 3.61
N GLY A 46 -9.86 4.22 4.32
CA GLY A 46 -10.30 4.69 5.63
C GLY A 46 -11.66 5.41 5.57
N ALA A 47 -11.84 6.28 4.58
CA ALA A 47 -13.09 7.01 4.37
C ALA A 47 -14.24 6.08 3.94
N LEU A 48 -14.03 5.26 2.90
CA LEU A 48 -15.04 4.33 2.39
C LEU A 48 -15.41 3.28 3.45
N GLY A 49 -14.43 2.72 4.15
CA GLY A 49 -14.67 1.81 5.27
C GLY A 49 -15.55 2.45 6.34
N THR A 50 -15.30 3.72 6.68
CA THR A 50 -16.13 4.48 7.61
C THR A 50 -17.56 4.68 7.09
N VAL A 51 -17.77 4.88 5.79
CA VAL A 51 -19.13 4.98 5.21
C VAL A 51 -19.89 3.66 5.33
N VAL A 52 -19.22 2.53 5.08
CA VAL A 52 -19.92 1.23 4.96
C VAL A 52 -19.94 0.40 6.24
N HIS A 53 -19.12 0.71 7.26
CA HIS A 53 -18.92 -0.20 8.41
C HIS A 53 -20.19 -0.54 9.19
N GLN A 54 -21.20 0.35 9.17
CA GLN A 54 -22.46 0.14 9.87
C GLN A 54 -23.48 -0.69 9.08
N ILE A 55 -23.19 -1.06 7.83
CA ILE A 55 -24.12 -1.85 7.03
C ILE A 55 -24.25 -3.25 7.65
N SER A 56 -25.46 -3.58 8.07
CA SER A 56 -25.88 -4.92 8.47
C SER A 56 -26.95 -5.45 7.52
N VAL A 57 -26.98 -6.77 7.36
CA VAL A 57 -27.99 -7.48 6.57
C VAL A 57 -28.70 -8.46 7.47
N SER A 58 -30.04 -8.38 7.53
CA SER A 58 -30.85 -9.31 8.30
C SER A 58 -30.92 -10.67 7.60
N VAL A 59 -30.57 -11.73 8.32
CA VAL A 59 -30.59 -13.10 7.80
C VAL A 59 -31.88 -13.78 8.24
N PHE A 60 -32.90 -13.72 7.38
CA PHE A 60 -34.23 -14.33 7.61
C PHE A 60 -34.87 -13.96 8.98
N GLY A 61 -34.54 -12.79 9.54
CA GLY A 61 -35.01 -12.35 10.86
C GLY A 61 -34.38 -13.07 12.06
N LEU A 62 -33.36 -13.92 11.84
CA LEU A 62 -32.69 -14.66 12.92
C LEU A 62 -31.62 -13.82 13.63
N PHE A 63 -30.81 -13.10 12.85
CA PHE A 63 -29.77 -12.20 13.36
C PHE A 63 -29.34 -11.21 12.26
N ASP A 64 -28.70 -10.12 12.68
CA ASP A 64 -28.13 -9.12 11.78
C ASP A 64 -26.64 -9.39 11.58
N LEU A 65 -26.27 -9.70 10.33
CA LEU A 65 -24.88 -9.94 9.96
C LEU A 65 -24.20 -8.60 9.62
N PRO A 66 -23.13 -8.17 10.32
CA PRO A 66 -22.50 -6.88 10.09
C PRO A 66 -21.54 -6.93 8.89
N VAL A 67 -22.10 -7.08 7.69
CA VAL A 67 -21.35 -7.25 6.45
C VAL A 67 -20.43 -6.07 6.14
N GLY A 68 -20.83 -4.85 6.53
CA GLY A 68 -20.08 -3.62 6.30
C GLY A 68 -18.69 -3.64 6.92
N VAL A 69 -18.60 -3.92 8.23
CA VAL A 69 -17.31 -3.97 8.94
C VAL A 69 -16.46 -5.16 8.49
N ILE A 70 -17.08 -6.31 8.17
CA ILE A 70 -16.37 -7.48 7.63
C ILE A 70 -15.67 -7.11 6.32
N ILE A 71 -16.41 -6.50 5.38
CA ILE A 71 -15.87 -6.07 4.09
C ILE A 71 -14.82 -4.98 4.26
N ALA A 72 -15.05 -3.99 5.11
CA ALA A 72 -14.12 -2.89 5.35
C ALA A 72 -12.77 -3.37 5.92
N LEU A 73 -12.80 -4.31 6.88
CA LEU A 73 -11.58 -4.90 7.46
C LEU A 73 -10.85 -5.79 6.45
N ALA A 74 -11.58 -6.61 5.69
CA ALA A 74 -11.00 -7.43 4.63
C ALA A 74 -10.34 -6.57 3.56
N ALA A 75 -11.02 -5.51 3.10
CA ALA A 75 -10.49 -4.55 2.12
C ALA A 75 -9.23 -3.85 2.63
N THR A 76 -9.22 -3.44 3.91
CA THR A 76 -8.03 -2.85 4.57
C THR A 76 -6.86 -3.83 4.59
N GLY A 77 -7.10 -5.08 4.99
CA GLY A 77 -6.08 -6.13 5.00
C GLY A 77 -5.52 -6.39 3.60
N LEU A 78 -6.39 -6.51 2.60
CA LEU A 78 -6.02 -6.73 1.20
C LEU A 78 -5.23 -5.55 0.61
N LEU A 79 -5.61 -4.31 0.90
CA LEU A 79 -4.87 -3.12 0.46
C LEU A 79 -3.43 -3.15 0.99
N LEU A 80 -3.29 -3.29 2.31
CA LEU A 80 -1.97 -3.23 2.95
C LEU A 80 -1.10 -4.43 2.57
N ALA A 81 -1.68 -5.63 2.49
CA ALA A 81 -0.99 -6.82 2.02
C ALA A 81 -0.59 -6.68 0.54
N GLY A 82 -1.48 -6.18 -0.31
CA GLY A 82 -1.19 -5.93 -1.72
C GLY A 82 -0.02 -4.94 -1.90
N LEU A 83 -0.03 -3.84 -1.17
CA LEU A 83 1.09 -2.88 -1.15
C LEU A 83 2.39 -3.53 -0.65
N ARG A 84 2.31 -4.45 0.33
CA ARG A 84 3.47 -5.20 0.83
C ARG A 84 4.06 -6.15 -0.21
N LEU A 85 3.23 -6.70 -1.10
CA LEU A 85 3.62 -7.62 -2.16
C LEU A 85 4.19 -6.89 -3.38
N VAL A 86 3.62 -5.74 -3.75
CA VAL A 86 4.02 -4.98 -4.95
C VAL A 86 5.18 -4.01 -4.67
N ALA A 87 5.23 -3.40 -3.48
CA ALA A 87 6.23 -2.38 -3.20
C ALA A 87 7.61 -2.97 -2.87
N PRO A 88 8.70 -2.33 -3.33
CA PRO A 88 10.06 -2.81 -3.07
C PRO A 88 10.44 -2.76 -1.59
N ASN A 89 9.81 -1.88 -0.80
CA ASN A 89 10.02 -1.76 0.65
C ASN A 89 8.68 -1.60 1.39
N ARG A 90 8.70 -1.61 2.73
CA ARG A 90 7.49 -1.48 3.56
C ARG A 90 6.95 -0.05 3.66
N LEU A 91 7.62 0.95 3.08
CA LEU A 91 7.27 2.36 3.30
C LEU A 91 5.93 2.72 2.68
N ALA A 92 5.63 2.25 1.47
CA ALA A 92 4.34 2.50 0.83
C ALA A 92 3.17 1.96 1.67
N ALA A 93 3.27 0.72 2.15
CA ALA A 93 2.27 0.12 3.03
C ALA A 93 2.16 0.86 4.37
N LEU A 94 3.28 1.29 4.96
CA LEU A 94 3.28 2.05 6.20
C LEU A 94 2.60 3.41 6.05
N LEU A 95 2.92 4.16 4.99
CA LEU A 95 2.29 5.43 4.68
C LEU A 95 0.79 5.27 4.44
N SER A 96 0.39 4.22 3.72
CA SER A 96 -1.02 3.89 3.50
C SER A 96 -1.74 3.54 4.80
N GLY A 97 -1.12 2.71 5.66
CA GLY A 97 -1.67 2.35 6.96
C GLY A 97 -1.82 3.55 7.90
N VAL A 98 -0.82 4.45 7.95
CA VAL A 98 -0.90 5.70 8.72
C VAL A 98 -2.00 6.61 8.18
N ALA A 99 -2.09 6.79 6.86
CA ALA A 99 -3.15 7.59 6.25
C ALA A 99 -4.54 6.99 6.54
N LEU A 100 -4.69 5.67 6.47
CA LEU A 100 -5.93 4.97 6.76
C LEU A 100 -6.37 5.15 8.21
N VAL A 101 -5.50 4.84 9.18
CA VAL A 101 -5.79 4.99 10.61
C VAL A 101 -6.01 6.46 10.96
N GLY A 102 -5.22 7.36 10.37
CA GLY A 102 -5.40 8.80 10.49
C GLY A 102 -6.78 9.25 10.00
N THR A 103 -7.22 8.81 8.82
CA THR A 103 -8.56 9.11 8.32
C THR A 103 -9.65 8.57 9.23
N VAL A 104 -9.57 7.30 9.64
CA VAL A 104 -10.59 6.69 10.51
C VAL A 104 -10.69 7.44 11.85
N THR A 105 -9.56 7.77 12.46
CA THR A 105 -9.52 8.53 13.72
C THR A 105 -10.04 9.95 13.55
N LEU A 106 -9.66 10.65 12.49
CA LEU A 106 -10.17 11.99 12.19
C LEU A 106 -11.69 12.00 11.97
N LEU A 107 -12.23 10.99 11.28
CA LEU A 107 -13.66 10.86 11.05
C LEU A 107 -14.43 10.36 12.28
N ALA A 108 -13.74 9.82 13.29
CA ALA A 108 -14.33 9.48 14.58
C ALA A 108 -14.57 10.71 15.47
N LEU A 109 -13.92 11.85 15.19
CA LEU A 109 -14.11 13.06 15.98
C LEU A 109 -15.51 13.67 15.74
N PRO A 110 -16.07 14.37 16.75
CA PRO A 110 -17.29 15.15 16.55
C PRO A 110 -17.11 16.21 15.46
N SER A 111 -18.04 16.23 14.50
CA SER A 111 -18.07 17.30 13.49
C SER A 111 -18.71 18.58 14.04
N THR A 112 -18.50 19.70 13.35
CA THR A 112 -19.10 21.01 13.70
C THR A 112 -20.64 21.00 13.67
N GLY A 113 -21.26 20.02 13.00
CA GLY A 113 -22.71 19.80 13.01
C GLY A 113 -23.21 18.89 14.14
N GLY A 114 -22.34 18.44 15.05
CA GLY A 114 -22.67 17.51 16.13
C GLY A 114 -22.76 16.03 15.70
N SER A 115 -22.74 15.75 14.39
CA SER A 115 -22.75 14.38 13.87
C SER A 115 -21.37 13.73 14.03
N VAL A 116 -21.37 12.47 14.46
CA VAL A 116 -20.17 11.62 14.53
C VAL A 116 -20.32 10.52 13.47
N LEU A 117 -19.36 10.40 12.57
CA LEU A 117 -19.42 9.40 11.48
C LEU A 117 -19.17 7.98 11.98
N ILE A 118 -18.50 7.84 13.12
CA ILE A 118 -18.32 6.57 13.83
C ILE A 118 -19.05 6.69 15.17
N PRO A 119 -20.33 6.32 15.24
CA PRO A 119 -21.10 6.38 16.48
C PRO A 119 -20.47 5.51 17.56
N ASP A 120 -20.60 5.94 18.82
CA ASP A 120 -20.21 5.15 19.98
C ASP A 120 -21.10 3.91 20.08
N SER A 121 -20.65 2.85 19.41
CA SER A 121 -21.40 1.64 19.14
C SER A 121 -20.41 0.48 19.00
N THR A 122 -20.90 -0.74 19.20
CA THR A 122 -20.07 -1.95 19.06
C THR A 122 -19.42 -2.04 17.68
N LEU A 123 -20.17 -1.77 16.60
CA LEU A 123 -19.61 -1.81 15.24
C LEU A 123 -18.61 -0.69 14.98
N GLY A 124 -18.84 0.51 15.54
CA GLY A 124 -17.90 1.62 15.48
C GLY A 124 -16.57 1.27 16.15
N MET A 125 -16.62 0.65 17.34
CA MET A 125 -15.41 0.22 18.04
C MET A 125 -14.69 -0.94 17.36
N VAL A 126 -15.42 -1.92 16.83
CA VAL A 126 -14.83 -3.00 16.03
C VAL A 126 -14.12 -2.43 14.81
N TRP A 127 -14.69 -1.42 14.14
CA TRP A 127 -14.04 -0.77 13.00
C TRP A 127 -12.78 0.00 13.43
N LEU A 128 -12.88 0.86 14.44
CA LEU A 128 -11.77 1.71 14.90
C LEU A 128 -10.57 0.88 15.38
N ILE A 129 -10.82 -0.09 16.26
CA ILE A 129 -9.78 -0.96 16.82
C ILE A 129 -9.32 -1.96 15.76
N GLY A 130 -10.26 -2.57 15.02
CA GLY A 130 -9.98 -3.58 14.01
C GLY A 130 -9.11 -3.04 12.88
N ALA A 131 -9.41 -1.86 12.32
CA ALA A 131 -8.62 -1.25 11.26
C ALA A 131 -7.17 -1.00 11.73
N THR A 132 -7.01 -0.52 12.97
CA THR A 132 -5.69 -0.29 13.59
C THR A 132 -4.93 -1.61 13.78
N LEU A 133 -5.59 -2.65 14.31
CA LEU A 133 -4.98 -3.96 14.51
C LEU A 133 -4.59 -4.62 13.19
N VAL A 134 -5.45 -4.58 12.17
CA VAL A 134 -5.14 -5.11 10.83
C VAL A 134 -3.90 -4.41 10.27
N ALA A 135 -3.83 -3.08 10.37
CA ALA A 135 -2.65 -2.34 9.92
C ALA A 135 -1.38 -2.76 10.67
N VAL A 136 -1.43 -2.86 12.00
CA VAL A 136 -0.29 -3.30 12.81
C VAL A 136 0.16 -4.71 12.44
N VAL A 137 -0.76 -5.67 12.34
CA VAL A 137 -0.45 -7.07 12.03
C VAL A 137 0.19 -7.20 10.65
N VAL A 138 -0.37 -6.55 9.62
CA VAL A 138 0.16 -6.62 8.25
C VAL A 138 1.52 -5.94 8.15
N LEU A 139 1.72 -4.82 8.84
CA LEU A 139 2.99 -4.10 8.84
C LEU A 139 4.08 -4.82 9.65
N ALA A 140 3.71 -5.49 10.74
CA ALA A 140 4.61 -6.28 11.56
C ALA A 140 5.07 -7.57 10.87
N TRP A 141 4.36 -8.03 9.82
CA TRP A 141 4.71 -9.26 9.11
C TRP A 141 6.14 -9.21 8.54
N PRO A 142 7.04 -10.13 8.94
CA PRO A 142 8.41 -10.14 8.48
C PRO A 142 8.49 -10.58 7.00
N ARG A 143 9.42 -10.01 6.24
CA ARG A 143 9.80 -10.62 4.96
C ARG A 143 10.56 -11.89 5.30
N LEU A 144 9.99 -13.06 4.99
CA LEU A 144 10.74 -14.31 4.99
C LEU A 144 11.89 -14.10 4.00
N ALA A 145 13.11 -13.91 4.52
CA ALA A 145 14.28 -13.75 3.70
C ALA A 145 14.43 -15.04 2.89
N GLY A 146 14.16 -14.95 1.58
CA GLY A 146 14.49 -16.02 0.64
C GLY A 146 15.95 -16.40 0.87
N GLY A 147 16.17 -17.68 1.15
CA GLY A 147 17.38 -18.21 1.75
C GLY A 147 18.66 -17.62 1.19
N ALA A 148 19.60 -17.38 2.09
CA ALA A 148 20.99 -17.08 1.84
C ALA A 148 21.46 -17.63 0.49
N ARG A 149 21.77 -16.74 -0.45
CA ARG A 149 22.67 -17.05 -1.55
C ARG A 149 24.02 -17.35 -0.91
N ARG A 150 24.21 -18.58 -0.44
CA ARG A 150 25.53 -19.11 -0.09
C ARG A 150 26.24 -19.34 -1.41
N VAL A 151 27.27 -18.50 -1.60
CA VAL A 151 28.56 -18.72 -2.27
C VAL A 151 28.50 -19.51 -3.57
#